data_AF-A0A173ZB96-F1
#
_entry.id   AF-A0A173ZB96-F1
#
_cell.length_a   1.000
_cell.length_b   1.000
_cell.length_c   1.000
_cell.angle_alpha   90.00
_cell.angle_beta   90.00
_cell.angle_gamma   90.00
#
_symmetry.space_group_name_H-M   'P 1'
#
loop_
_entity.id
_entity.type
_entity.pdbx_description
1 polymer ?
#
loop_
_entity_poly.entity_id
_entity_poly.type
_entity_poly.pdbx_seq_one_letter_code
_entity_poly.pdbx_strand_id
1 'polypeptide(L)' 'MPLIWLLAGILIGLLVSRFIFKDKPIGSLRVDQSDPDSEPYLFLELDPGGMNDIYKKQSVRLRVKIKNYISHK' A
#
# COMPACT_ATOMS: atom_id res chain seq x y z
N MET A 1 3.40 -17.57 -38.14
CA MET A 1 3.13 -18.48 -37.00
C MET A 1 4.02 -18.23 -35.78
N PRO A 2 5.37 -18.12 -35.86
CA PRO A 2 6.18 -17.88 -34.65
C PRO A 2 5.99 -16.49 -34.03
N LEU A 3 5.70 -15.48 -34.86
CA LEU A 3 5.49 -14.10 -34.41
C LEU A 3 4.28 -13.95 -33.47
N ILE A 4 3.22 -14.73 -33.68
CA ILE A 4 2.01 -14.68 -32.86
C ILE A 4 2.31 -15.18 -31.45
N TRP A 5 3.06 -16.29 -31.33
CA TRP A 5 3.47 -16.85 -30.04
C TRP A 5 4.43 -15.93 -29.28
N LEU A 6 5.34 -15.26 -30.00
CA LEU A 6 6.24 -14.28 -29.40
C LEU A 6 5.47 -13.08 -28.84
N LEU A 7 4.51 -12.53 -29.60
CA LEU A 7 3.67 -11.42 -29.14
C LEU A 7 2.80 -11.81 -27.95
N ALA A 8 2.23 -13.02 -27.96
CA ALA A 8 1.45 -13.55 -26.82
C ALA A 8 2.32 -13.68 -25.57
N GLY A 9 3.54 -14.20 -25.70
CA GLY A 9 4.49 -14.33 -24.59
C GLY A 9 4.87 -12.97 -23.98
N ILE A 10 5.16 -11.97 -24.82
CA ILE A 10 5.44 -10.60 -24.37
C ILE A 10 4.24 -10.02 -23.62
N LEU A 11 3.02 -10.17 -24.16
CA LEU A 11 1.81 -9.64 -23.54
C LEU A 11 1.57 -10.25 -22.16
N ILE A 12 1.76 -11.57 -22.03
CA ILE A 12 1.65 -12.29 -20.75
C ILE A 12 2.73 -11.82 -19.78
N GLY A 13 3.98 -11.69 -20.23
CA GLY A 13 5.08 -11.19 -19.41
C GLY A 13 4.81 -9.78 -18.87
N LEU A 14 4.28 -8.89 -19.71
CA LEU A 14 3.87 -7.53 -19.31
C LEU A 14 2.71 -7.54 -18.30
N LEU A 15 1.72 -8.43 -18.48
CA LEU A 15 0.64 -8.59 -17.52
C LEU A 15 1.16 -9.09 -16.17
N VAL A 16 1.94 -10.18 -16.15
CA VAL A 16 2.45 -10.80 -14.92
C VAL A 16 3.39 -9.86 -14.16
N SER A 17 4.33 -9.22 -14.86
CA SER A 17 5.23 -8.23 -14.25
C SER A 17 4.46 -7.11 -13.56
N ARG A 18 3.42 -6.57 -14.19
CA ARG A 18 2.58 -5.53 -13.56
C ARG A 18 1.91 -5.99 -12.27
N PHE A 19 1.58 -7.27 -12.13
CA PHE A 19 1.00 -7.81 -10.89
C PHE A 19 2.05 -8.06 -9.80
N ILE A 20 3.25 -8.52 -10.16
CA ILE A 20 4.33 -8.81 -9.19
C ILE A 20 4.97 -7.51 -8.67
N PHE A 21 5.22 -6.55 -9.57
CA PHE A 21 5.83 -5.26 -9.23
C PHE A 21 4.84 -4.24 -8.71
N LYS A 22 3.56 -4.61 -8.48
CA LYS A 22 2.65 -3.74 -7.76
C LYS A 22 3.17 -3.59 -6.33
N ASP A 23 3.61 -2.37 -6.00
CA ASP A 23 4.05 -2.03 -4.65
C ASP A 23 2.94 -2.40 -3.65
N LYS A 24 3.22 -3.46 -2.88
CA LYS A 24 2.40 -3.85 -1.77
C LYS A 24 2.53 -2.78 -0.68
N PRO A 25 1.42 -2.38 -0.06
CA PRO A 25 1.51 -1.44 1.05
C PRO A 25 2.31 -2.06 2.19
N ILE A 26 3.24 -1.28 2.75
CA ILE A 26 4.19 -1.73 3.77
C ILE A 26 3.65 -1.63 5.21
N GLY A 27 2.37 -1.28 5.33
CA GLY A 27 1.75 -0.91 6.58
C GLY A 27 0.44 -0.16 6.39
N SER A 28 0.01 0.50 7.45
CA SER A 28 -1.20 1.30 7.53
C SER A 28 -0.95 2.67 8.12
N LEU A 29 -1.58 3.69 7.54
CA LEU A 29 -1.72 5.00 8.15
C LEU A 29 -3.09 5.04 8.82
N ARG A 30 -3.11 4.95 10.14
CA ARG A 30 -4.34 5.03 10.92
C ARG A 30 -4.64 6.49 11.24
N VAL A 31 -5.84 6.93 10.87
CA VAL A 31 -6.36 8.26 11.18
C VAL A 31 -7.41 8.09 12.28
N ASP A 32 -7.17 8.74 13.41
CA ASP A 32 -8.07 8.76 14.55
C ASP A 32 -8.75 10.13 14.64
N GLN A 33 -10.07 10.14 14.50
CA GLN A 33 -10.93 11.32 14.55
C GLN A 33 -11.89 11.27 15.74
N SER A 34 -11.50 10.54 16.78
CA SER A 34 -12.34 10.29 17.94
C SER A 34 -12.58 11.52 18.82
N ASP A 35 -11.78 12.58 18.67
CA ASP A 35 -11.97 13.86 19.37
C ASP A 35 -12.45 14.90 18.34
N PRO A 36 -13.70 15.38 18.43
CA PRO A 36 -14.24 16.36 17.49
C PRO A 36 -13.64 17.77 17.68
N ASP A 37 -13.00 18.03 18.82
CA ASP A 37 -12.43 19.34 19.16
C ASP A 37 -10.91 19.41 18.90
N SER A 38 -10.28 18.27 18.56
CA SER A 38 -8.86 18.17 18.22
C SER A 38 -8.64 17.81 16.75
N GLU A 39 -7.49 18.19 16.19
CA GLU A 39 -7.12 17.74 14.85
C GLU A 39 -6.94 16.21 14.79
N PRO A 40 -7.21 15.56 13.63
CA PRO A 40 -7.06 14.12 13.48
C PRO A 40 -5.65 13.62 13.79
N TYR A 41 -5.54 12.64 14.68
CA TYR A 41 -4.26 12.03 14.99
C TYR A 41 -3.87 10.99 13.92
N LEU A 42 -2.60 11.01 13.53
CA LEU A 42 -2.03 10.10 12.54
C LEU A 42 -1.08 9.12 13.22
N PHE A 43 -1.35 7.83 13.07
CA PHE A 43 -0.49 6.74 13.55
C PHE A 43 0.02 5.92 12.38
N LEU A 44 1.35 5.85 12.26
CA LEU A 44 2.02 4.98 11.30
C LEU A 44 2.17 3.58 11.89
N GLU A 45 1.46 2.61 11.32
CA GLU A 45 1.56 1.19 11.65
C GLU A 45 2.34 0.50 10.53
N LEU A 46 3.44 -0.18 10.82
CA LEU A 46 4.23 -0.88 9.79
C LEU A 46 4.06 -2.39 9.92
N ASP A 47 3.95 -3.05 8.77
CA ASP A 47 4.00 -4.50 8.72
C ASP A 47 5.42 -4.98 9.06
N PRO A 48 5.62 -6.25 9.46
CA PRO A 48 6.95 -6.79 9.70
C PRO A 48 7.89 -6.55 8.50
N GLY A 49 9.03 -5.90 8.75
CA GLY A 49 9.99 -5.51 7.71
C GLY A 49 9.71 -4.18 7.01
N GLY A 50 8.57 -3.52 7.25
CA GLY A 50 8.21 -2.24 6.62
C GLY A 50 9.20 -1.10 6.88
N MET A 51 9.89 -1.09 8.03
CA MET A 51 10.97 -0.14 8.31
C MET A 51 12.13 -0.27 7.32
N ASN A 52 12.50 -1.49 6.94
CA ASN A 52 13.58 -1.72 5.98
C ASN A 52 13.19 -1.23 4.57
N ASP A 53 11.91 -1.28 4.21
CA ASP A 53 11.41 -0.70 2.97
C ASP A 53 11.47 0.84 2.98
N ILE A 54 11.13 1.48 4.10
CA ILE A 54 11.21 2.96 4.25
C ILE A 54 12.63 3.46 4.04
N TYR A 55 13.64 2.77 4.57
CA TYR A 55 15.04 3.20 4.42
C TYR A 55 15.59 3.01 3.01
N LYS A 56 15.02 2.08 2.23
CA LYS A 56 15.56 1.68 0.91
C LYS A 56 14.83 2.29 -0.27
N LYS A 57 13.59 2.74 -0.08
CA LYS A 57 12.72 3.20 -1.17
C LYS A 57 12.48 4.70 -1.05
N GLN A 58 12.48 5.39 -2.19
CA GLN A 58 12.16 6.81 -2.26
C GLN A 58 10.70 7.10 -1.85
N SER A 59 9.79 6.15 -2.13
CA SER A 59 8.38 6.26 -1.79
C SER A 59 7.82 4.89 -1.42
N VAL A 60 6.82 4.91 -0.53
CA VAL A 60 6.15 3.71 -0.03
C VAL A 60 4.64 3.92 -0.06
N ARG A 61 3.90 2.82 -0.19
CA ARG A 61 2.43 2.84 -0.14
C ARG A 61 1.97 2.39 1.24
N LEU A 62 0.98 3.07 1.79
CA LEU A 62 0.34 2.73 3.07
C LEU A 62 -1.15 2.53 2.86
N ARG A 63 -1.75 1.60 3.61
CA ARG A 63 -3.21 1.43 3.67
C ARG A 63 -3.78 2.47 4.64
N VAL A 64 -4.61 3.38 4.16
CA VAL A 64 -5.27 4.35 5.05
C VAL A 64 -6.43 3.67 5.79
N LYS A 65 -6.43 3.74 7.12
CA LYS A 65 -7.50 3.24 7.99
C LYS A 65 -8.09 4.41 8.77
N ILE A 66 -9.27 4.89 8.37
CA ILE A 66 -10.00 5.93 9.09
C ILE A 66 -10.99 5.24 10.03
N LYS A 67 -10.83 5.41 11.33
CA LYS A 67 -11.74 4.81 12.33
C LYS A 67 -11.86 5.72 13.55
N ASN A 68 -13.08 5.81 14.07
CA ASN A 68 -13.37 6.42 15.37
C ASN A 68 -13.33 5.31 16.41
N TYR A 69 -12.34 5.36 17.30
CA TYR A 69 -12.13 4.34 18.32
C TYR A 69 -12.78 4.71 19.66
N ILE A 70 -13.09 5.99 19.87
CA ILE A 70 -13.88 6.43 21.01
C ILE A 70 -15.35 6.49 20.60
N SER A 71 -16.19 5.69 21.28
CA SER A 71 -17.64 5.81 21.17
C SER A 71 -18.05 7.11 21.85
N HIS A 72 -18.62 8.05 21.09
CA HIS A 72 -19.41 9.11 21.69
C HIS A 72 -20.63 8.46 22.34
N LYS A 73 -20.79 8.67 23.65
CA LYS A 73 -21.91 8.17 24.44
C LYS A 73 -22.82 9.34 24.76
#